data_AF-A0A0W8J8Y9-F1
#
_entry.id   AF-A0A0W8J8Y9-F1
#
_cell.length_a   1.000
_cell.length_b   1.000
_cell.length_c   1.000
_cell.angle_alpha   90.00
_cell.angle_beta   90.00
_cell.angle_gamma   90.00
#
_symmetry.space_group_name_H-M   'P 1'
#
loop_
_entity.id
_entity.type
_entity.pdbx_description
1 polymer ?
#
loop_
_entity_poly.entity_id
_entity_poly.type
_entity_poly.pdbx_seq_one_letter_code
_entity_poly.pdbx_strand_id
1 'polypeptide(L)' 'MSSFNTFTPNLPLTARGYLIDFLGLCTDAGTNQHELREVLLYLNNLITFDEMQLQQEDEV' A
#
# COMPACT_ATOMS: atom_id res chain seq x y z
N MET A 1 -6.11 25.12 -14.11
CA MET A 1 -5.58 23.81 -14.54
C MET A 1 -4.67 23.33 -13.43
N SER A 2 -5.22 22.53 -12.51
CA SER A 2 -4.50 22.03 -11.34
C SER A 2 -3.65 20.85 -11.77
N SER A 3 -2.35 20.95 -11.53
CA SER A 3 -1.35 19.92 -11.84
C SER A 3 -1.58 18.68 -10.95
N PHE A 4 -2.53 17.83 -11.33
CA PHE A 4 -2.72 16.50 -10.75
C PHE A 4 -1.74 15.52 -11.41
N ASN A 5 -0.44 15.66 -11.13
CA ASN A 5 0.50 14.53 -11.26
C ASN A 5 1.87 14.85 -10.67
N THR A 6 1.89 15.43 -9.47
CA THR A 6 3.03 15.16 -8.59
C THR A 6 2.77 13.79 -7.98
N PHE A 7 3.39 12.75 -8.55
CA PHE A 7 3.67 11.52 -7.81
C PHE A 7 4.20 11.97 -6.45
N THR A 8 3.40 11.86 -5.39
CA THR A 8 3.91 12.20 -4.06
C THR A 8 4.91 11.09 -3.76
N PRO A 9 6.23 11.36 -3.70
CA PRO A 9 7.25 10.32 -3.54
C PRO A 9 7.07 9.49 -2.25
N ASN A 10 6.20 9.96 -1.36
CA ASN A 10 5.82 9.29 -0.12
C ASN A 10 4.54 8.45 -0.23
N LEU A 11 3.85 8.39 -1.38
CA LEU A 11 2.58 7.66 -1.49
C LEU A 11 2.72 6.18 -1.12
N PRO A 12 3.73 5.43 -1.61
CA PRO A 12 3.89 4.03 -1.22
C PRO A 12 4.18 3.86 0.27
N LEU A 13 4.98 4.77 0.85
CA LEU A 13 5.28 4.79 2.27
C LEU A 13 4.03 5.07 3.12
N THR A 14 3.22 6.06 2.72
CA THR A 14 1.96 6.39 3.36
C THR A 14 0.95 5.24 3.26
N ALA A 15 0.84 4.61 2.08
CA ALA A 15 -0.03 3.46 1.87
C ALA A 15 0.35 2.28 2.77
N ARG A 16 1.65 1.97 2.89
CA ARG A 16 2.15 0.95 3.84
C ARG A 16 1.83 1.31 5.29
N GLY A 17 1.94 2.59 5.66
CA GLY A 17 1.51 3.09 6.97
C GLY A 17 0.05 2.74 7.25
N TYR A 18 -0.86 3.02 6.30
CA TYR A 18 -2.27 2.66 6.45
C TYR A 18 -2.52 1.16 6.58
N LEU A 19 -1.77 0.30 5.88
CA LEU A 19 -1.89 -1.15 6.03
C LEU A 19 -1.50 -1.62 7.45
N ILE A 20 -0.46 -1.03 8.03
CA ILE A 20 -0.01 -1.33 9.40
C ILE A 20 -1.03 -0.82 10.43
N ASP A 21 -1.53 0.41 10.25
CA ASP A 21 -2.55 0.97 11.12
C ASP A 21 -3.82 0.12 11.09
N PHE A 22 -4.23 -0.34 9.90
CA PHE A 22 -5.41 -1.20 9.75
C PHE A 22 -5.23 -2.54 10.48
N LEU A 23 -4.05 -3.16 10.42
CA LEU A 23 -3.74 -4.35 11.20
C LEU A 23 -3.86 -4.09 12.72
N GLY A 24 -3.39 -2.95 13.19
CA GLY A 24 -3.44 -2.57 14.60
C GLY A 24 -4.83 -2.17 15.10
N LEU A 25 -5.69 -1.67 14.21
CA LEU A 25 -7.05 -1.23 14.54
C LEU A 25 -8.06 -2.38 14.48
N CYS A 26 -7.88 -3.34 13.57
CA CYS A 26 -8.78 -4.48 13.41
C CYS A 26 -8.55 -5.56 14.49
N THR A 27 -8.90 -5.24 15.73
CA THR A 27 -8.70 -6.10 16.92
C THR A 27 -9.98 -6.80 17.40
N ASP A 28 -11.10 -6.59 16.70
CA ASP A 28 -12.38 -7.19 17.06
C ASP A 28 -12.32 -8.73 17.07
N ALA A 29 -12.96 -9.35 18.07
CA ALA A 29 -12.96 -10.80 18.26
C ALA A 29 -13.62 -11.59 17.10
N GLY A 30 -14.43 -10.92 16.27
CA GLY A 30 -15.03 -11.48 15.06
C GLY A 30 -14.15 -11.40 13.81
N THR A 31 -13.03 -10.67 13.87
CA THR A 31 -12.14 -10.50 12.73
C THR A 31 -11.28 -11.74 12.55
N ASN A 32 -11.33 -12.35 11.36
CA ASN A 32 -10.39 -13.40 10.99
C ASN A 32 -9.01 -12.79 10.73
N GLN A 33 -8.14 -12.84 11.74
CA GLN A 33 -6.78 -12.29 11.70
C GLN A 33 -5.89 -12.95 10.64
N HIS A 34 -6.19 -14.18 10.24
CA HIS A 34 -5.45 -14.84 9.17
C HIS A 34 -5.82 -14.24 7.81
N GLU A 35 -7.11 -14.15 7.49
CA GLU A 35 -7.58 -13.53 6.25
C GLU A 35 -7.16 -12.07 6.16
N LEU A 36 -7.23 -11.32 7.27
CA LEU A 36 -6.75 -9.94 7.33
C LEU A 36 -5.27 -9.83 6.93
N ARG A 37 -4.41 -10.72 7.45
CA ARG A 37 -2.99 -10.73 7.09
C ARG A 37 -2.77 -11.05 5.61
N GLU A 38 -3.51 -12.00 5.05
CA GLU A 38 -3.40 -12.34 3.62
C GLU A 38 -3.84 -11.17 2.72
N VAL A 39 -4.93 -10.48 3.08
CA VAL A 39 -5.39 -9.28 2.36
C VAL A 39 -4.34 -8.17 2.43
N LEU A 40 -3.80 -7.89 3.61
CA LEU A 40 -2.78 -6.85 3.78
C LEU A 40 -1.47 -7.19 3.04
N LEU A 41 -1.07 -8.47 3.02
CA LEU A 41 0.07 -8.93 2.25
C LEU A 41 -0.15 -8.73 0.74
N TYR A 42 -1.33 -9.10 0.24
CA TYR A 42 -1.70 -8.87 -1.16
C TYR A 42 -1.62 -7.39 -1.53
N LEU A 43 -2.17 -6.50 -0.70
CA LEU A 43 -2.13 -5.06 -0.92
C LEU A 43 -0.69 -4.50 -0.89
N ASN A 44 0.14 -4.95 0.05
CA ASN A 44 1.55 -4.55 0.10
C ASN A 44 2.33 -5.00 -1.15
N ASN A 45 2.02 -6.19 -1.68
CA ASN A 45 2.62 -6.70 -2.90
C ASN A 45 2.22 -5.86 -4.12
N LEU A 46 0.97 -5.38 -4.19
CA LEU A 46 0.53 -4.46 -5.23
C LEU A 46 1.27 -3.12 -5.17
N ILE A 47 1.46 -2.55 -3.98
CA ILE A 47 2.24 -1.31 -3.79
C ILE A 47 3.68 -1.51 -4.29
N THR A 48 4.28 -2.64 -3.92
CA THR A 48 5.66 -2.99 -4.33
C THR A 48 5.76 -3.17 -5.85
N PHE A 49 4.76 -3.81 -6.46
CA PHE A 49 4.71 -3.99 -7.90
C PHE A 49 4.61 -2.65 -8.64
N ASP A 50 3.74 -1.74 -8.19
CA ASP A 50 3.59 -0.40 -8.75
C ASP A 50 4.90 0.40 -8.69
N GLU A 51 5.58 0.38 -7.53
CA GLU A 51 6.91 1.00 -7.38
C GLU A 51 7.95 0.44 -8.36
N MET A 52 7.97 -0.88 -8.56
CA MET A 52 8.90 -1.52 -9.49
C MET A 52 8.60 -1.19 -10.95
N GLN A 53 7.33 -0.97 -11.30
CA GLN A 53 6.95 -0.54 -12.67
C GLN A 53 7.38 0.90 -12.93
N LEU A 54 7.18 1.79 -11.96
CA LEU A 54 7.60 3.19 -12.06
C LEU A 54 9.12 3.34 -12.22
N GLN A 55 9.90 2.54 -11.47
CA GLN A 55 11.35 2.51 -11.63
C GLN A 55 11.80 2.05 -13.01
N GLN A 56 11.05 1.15 -13.65
CA GLN A 56 11.34 0.70 -15.02
C GLN A 56 10.95 1.75 -16.07
N GLU A 57 9.91 2.55 -15.82
CA GLU A 57 9.50 3.63 -16.74
C GLU A 57 10.47 4.81 -16.70
N ASP A 58 11.11 5.09 -15.56
CA ASP A 58 12.11 6.17 -15.42
C ASP A 58 13.49 5.83 -16.04
N GLU A 59 13.77 4.56 -16.33
CA GLU A 59 15.04 4.09 -16.93
C GLU A 59 15.04 4.08 -18.48
N VAL A 60 13.90 4.40 -19.12
CA VAL A 60 13.70 4.34 -20.59
C VAL A 60 13.84 5.69 -21.28
#